data_AF-A0A553PKU0-F1
#
_entry.id   AF-A0A553PKU0-F1
#
_cell.length_a   1.000
_cell.length_b   1.000
_cell.length_c   1.000
_cell.angle_alpha   90.00
_cell.angle_beta   90.00
_cell.angle_gamma   90.00
#
_symmetry.space_group_name_H-M   'P 1'
#
loop_
_entity.id
_entity.type
_entity.pdbx_description
1 polymer ?
#
loop_
_entity_poly.entity_id
_entity_poly.type
_entity_poly.pdbx_seq_one_letter_code
_entity_poly.pdbx_strand_id
1 'polypeptide(L)'
;MASSSVGGARTSGASRVKAKLKMALDAGDYYEAHQMYRTLYFRLSSAQKYTDLEPLLYEGALLFLRQGQVGSGVDLTRAYLDVLSKGQMEVAESPCQRVAQLYALVPENHAEKDGLMASAIQWSTRPGSTQGHPRVHQLVAHHLWRSQRYAESRHHFLLSCDGQGCGTMLVEFHIGRGYPSEVDLFVVGTILQLICLKKHLVAAMTLKTYTEAHPSIRRGPPYGHPLLNFVWLLLLAIDTKQSLAVFSILIEKYKRCLDRDPNYFQFVDKIGQSFFGLPPPRRSTQPNLFSGLFDQMFSAFNDDDNSDSDESSSHSGPSRGGAQAANARVSKSSPKARMETEDLD
;
A
#
# COMPACT_ATOMS: atom_id res chain seq x y z
N MET A 1 -5.87 -20.07 68.06
CA MET A 1 -6.87 -19.44 67.18
C MET A 1 -6.15 -18.43 66.30
N ALA A 2 -5.91 -18.77 65.04
CA ALA A 2 -5.37 -17.84 64.05
C ALA A 2 -6.33 -17.87 62.85
N SER A 3 -7.06 -16.77 62.66
CA SER A 3 -8.06 -16.62 61.62
C SER A 3 -7.37 -16.41 60.27
N SER A 4 -7.69 -17.29 59.33
CA SER A 4 -7.40 -17.16 57.90
C SER A 4 -8.19 -16.00 57.29
N SER A 5 -7.49 -14.93 56.91
CA SER A 5 -8.07 -13.89 56.04
C SER A 5 -8.04 -14.41 54.60
N VAL A 6 -9.18 -14.94 54.13
CA VAL A 6 -9.40 -15.24 52.72
C VAL A 6 -9.48 -13.91 51.97
N GLY A 7 -8.39 -13.54 51.30
CA GLY A 7 -8.37 -12.40 50.38
C GLY A 7 -9.30 -12.67 49.22
N GLY A 8 -10.46 -12.01 49.22
CA GLY A 8 -11.41 -12.04 48.12
C GLY A 8 -10.73 -11.60 46.83
N ALA A 9 -10.66 -12.51 45.85
CA ALA A 9 -10.19 -12.22 44.51
C ALA A 9 -11.04 -11.09 43.92
N ARG A 10 -10.45 -9.89 43.79
CA ARG A 10 -11.08 -8.75 43.12
C ARG A 10 -11.33 -9.13 41.67
N THR A 11 -12.58 -9.42 41.31
CA THR A 11 -13.01 -9.53 39.93
C THR A 11 -12.61 -8.25 39.20
N SER A 12 -11.72 -8.37 38.21
CA SER A 12 -11.12 -7.22 37.53
C SER A 12 -12.24 -6.31 36.99
N GLY A 13 -12.07 -4.99 37.11
CA GLY A 13 -13.09 -4.04 36.67
C GLY A 13 -13.51 -4.25 35.21
N ALA A 14 -12.64 -4.79 34.36
CA ALA A 14 -12.94 -5.15 32.97
C ALA A 14 -13.96 -6.30 32.86
N SER A 15 -13.90 -7.30 33.74
CA SER A 15 -14.88 -8.41 33.77
C SER A 15 -16.30 -7.91 34.05
N ARG A 16 -16.44 -6.97 35.00
CA ARG A 16 -17.72 -6.33 35.30
C ARG A 16 -18.28 -5.54 34.11
N VAL A 17 -17.43 -4.82 33.37
CA VAL A 17 -17.87 -4.08 32.18
C VAL A 17 -18.27 -5.03 31.05
N LYS A 18 -17.55 -6.15 30.84
CA LYS A 18 -17.94 -7.18 29.86
C LYS A 18 -19.31 -7.80 30.16
N ALA A 19 -19.62 -8.07 31.43
CA ALA A 19 -20.92 -8.62 31.83
C ALA A 19 -22.07 -7.62 31.53
N LYS A 20 -21.87 -6.34 31.87
CA LYS A 20 -22.87 -5.31 31.58
C LYS A 20 -23.03 -5.06 30.08
N LEU A 21 -21.94 -5.11 29.31
CA LEU A 21 -21.97 -4.99 27.85
C LEU A 21 -22.88 -6.07 27.25
N LYS A 22 -22.73 -7.32 27.70
CA LYS A 22 -23.60 -8.41 27.26
C LYS A 22 -25.07 -8.12 27.53
N MET A 23 -25.40 -7.66 28.73
CA MET A 23 -26.78 -7.29 29.08
C MET A 23 -27.33 -6.15 28.22
N ALA A 24 -26.53 -5.11 27.96
CA ALA A 24 -26.93 -3.99 27.11
C ALA A 24 -27.20 -4.45 25.67
N LEU A 25 -26.35 -5.33 25.13
CA LEU A 25 -26.55 -5.93 23.81
C LEU A 25 -27.81 -6.80 23.75
N ASP A 26 -28.05 -7.65 24.75
CA ASP A 26 -29.24 -8.50 24.84
C ASP A 26 -30.53 -7.67 24.97
N ALA A 27 -30.45 -6.48 25.58
CA ALA A 27 -31.55 -5.53 25.72
C ALA A 27 -31.72 -4.59 24.51
N GLY A 28 -30.82 -4.62 23.52
CA GLY A 28 -30.82 -3.70 22.37
C GLY A 28 -30.43 -2.26 22.71
N ASP A 29 -29.82 -2.02 23.87
CA ASP A 29 -29.35 -0.70 24.29
C ASP A 29 -27.98 -0.38 23.67
N TYR A 30 -28.01 -0.04 22.38
CA TYR A 30 -26.81 0.17 21.58
C TYR A 30 -25.96 1.35 22.05
N TYR A 31 -26.58 2.39 22.61
CA TYR A 31 -25.85 3.54 23.14
C TYR A 31 -25.02 3.13 24.37
N GLU A 32 -25.65 2.47 25.34
CA GLU A 32 -24.96 1.99 26.54
C GLU A 32 -23.86 0.97 26.16
N ALA A 33 -24.17 0.04 25.25
CA ALA A 33 -23.19 -0.91 24.74
C ALA A 33 -21.98 -0.21 24.10
N HIS A 34 -22.20 0.84 23.30
CA HIS A 34 -21.12 1.60 22.66
C HIS A 34 -20.22 2.29 23.69
N GLN A 35 -20.80 2.92 24.71
CA GLN A 35 -20.02 3.52 25.80
C GLN A 35 -19.21 2.48 26.59
N MET A 36 -19.75 1.27 26.75
CA MET A 36 -19.02 0.17 27.37
C MET A 36 -17.84 -0.32 26.53
N TYR A 37 -18.00 -0.43 25.20
CA TYR A 37 -16.88 -0.73 24.31
C TYR A 37 -15.79 0.33 24.40
N ARG A 38 -16.13 1.63 24.39
CA ARG A 38 -15.16 2.73 24.55
C ARG A 38 -14.44 2.66 25.89
N THR A 39 -15.16 2.36 26.97
CA THR A 39 -14.59 2.18 28.30
C THR A 39 -13.61 1.01 28.34
N LEU A 40 -13.95 -0.11 27.71
CA LEU A 40 -13.06 -1.28 27.60
C LEU A 40 -11.83 -0.96 26.76
N TYR A 41 -11.98 -0.26 25.64
CA TYR A 41 -10.89 0.22 24.79
C TYR A 41 -9.86 1.02 25.60
N PHE A 42 -10.26 2.13 26.25
CA PHE A 42 -9.31 2.95 27.00
C PHE A 42 -8.65 2.19 28.15
N ARG A 43 -9.41 1.39 28.89
CA ARG A 43 -8.88 0.63 30.02
C ARG A 43 -7.88 -0.43 29.58
N LEU A 44 -8.24 -1.27 28.61
CA LEU A 44 -7.36 -2.35 28.16
C LEU A 44 -6.19 -1.83 27.33
N SER A 45 -6.36 -0.73 26.59
CA SER A 45 -5.28 -0.06 25.85
C SER A 45 -4.24 0.53 26.82
N SER A 46 -4.69 1.18 27.91
CA SER A 46 -3.77 1.65 28.96
C SER A 46 -2.99 0.54 29.66
N ALA A 47 -3.54 -0.69 29.67
CA ALA A 47 -2.89 -1.89 30.16
C ALA A 47 -2.14 -2.67 29.06
N GLN A 48 -2.02 -2.12 27.86
CA GLN A 48 -1.37 -2.73 26.68
C GLN A 48 -1.91 -4.13 26.31
N LYS A 49 -3.17 -4.41 26.65
CA LYS A 49 -3.84 -5.69 26.35
C LYS A 49 -4.45 -5.68 24.94
N TYR A 50 -3.62 -5.45 23.92
CA TYR A 50 -4.07 -5.31 22.54
C TYR A 50 -4.63 -6.61 21.95
N THR A 51 -4.04 -7.76 22.30
CA THR A 51 -4.50 -9.09 21.87
C THR A 51 -5.91 -9.42 22.38
N ASP A 52 -6.27 -8.96 23.59
CA ASP A 52 -7.61 -9.11 24.15
C ASP A 52 -8.60 -8.11 23.55
N LEU A 53 -8.11 -6.94 23.11
CA LEU A 53 -8.92 -5.85 22.56
C LEU A 53 -9.31 -6.06 21.10
N GLU A 54 -8.37 -6.57 20.29
CA GLU A 54 -8.55 -6.75 18.85
C GLU A 54 -9.86 -7.51 18.52
N PRO A 55 -10.10 -8.73 19.04
CA PRO A 55 -11.32 -9.47 18.69
C PRO A 55 -12.57 -8.80 19.28
N LEU A 56 -12.45 -8.22 20.48
CA LEU A 56 -13.57 -7.53 21.14
C LEU A 56 -14.06 -6.34 20.32
N LEU A 57 -13.16 -5.49 19.82
CA LEU A 57 -13.50 -4.32 19.03
C LEU A 57 -13.99 -4.71 17.64
N TYR A 58 -13.37 -5.71 17.02
CA TYR A 58 -13.84 -6.24 15.75
C TYR A 58 -15.28 -6.74 15.83
N GLU A 59 -15.58 -7.60 16.81
CA GLU A 59 -16.93 -8.15 17.02
C GLU A 59 -17.95 -7.04 17.31
N GLY A 60 -17.58 -6.05 18.13
CA GLY A 60 -18.44 -4.90 18.43
C GLY A 60 -18.72 -4.02 17.21
N ALA A 61 -17.69 -3.68 16.44
CA ALA A 61 -17.82 -2.90 15.21
C ALA A 61 -18.71 -3.64 14.19
N LEU A 62 -18.46 -4.95 14.01
CA LEU A 62 -19.24 -5.80 13.12
C LEU A 62 -20.72 -5.84 13.53
N LEU A 63 -20.99 -5.97 14.83
CA LEU A 63 -22.35 -5.98 15.35
C LEU A 63 -23.06 -4.65 15.08
N PHE A 64 -22.45 -3.51 15.44
CA PHE A 64 -23.09 -2.21 15.23
C PHE A 64 -23.35 -1.91 13.76
N LEU A 65 -22.38 -2.20 12.88
CA LEU A 65 -22.56 -1.99 11.45
C LEU A 65 -23.72 -2.83 10.88
N ARG A 66 -23.83 -4.10 11.31
CA ARG A 66 -24.93 -4.98 10.88
C ARG A 66 -26.30 -4.56 11.41
N GLN A 67 -26.35 -3.91 12.57
CA GLN A 67 -27.60 -3.39 13.16
C GLN A 67 -27.95 -1.96 12.68
N GLY A 68 -27.24 -1.44 11.67
CA GLY A 68 -27.47 -0.09 11.15
C GLY A 68 -27.00 1.05 12.08
N GLN A 69 -26.31 0.72 13.18
CA GLN A 69 -25.71 1.69 14.10
C GLN A 69 -24.36 2.19 13.54
N VAL A 70 -24.41 2.80 12.36
CA VAL A 70 -23.22 3.12 11.55
C VAL A 70 -22.22 4.00 12.30
N GLY A 71 -22.70 5.02 13.03
CA GLY A 71 -21.82 5.92 13.80
C GLY A 71 -20.98 5.18 14.85
N SER A 72 -21.61 4.33 15.66
CA SER A 72 -20.92 3.50 16.65
C SER A 72 -20.02 2.45 16.00
N GLY A 73 -20.47 1.85 14.89
CA GLY A 73 -19.68 0.89 14.11
C GLY A 73 -18.40 1.49 13.53
N VAL A 74 -18.49 2.70 12.97
CA VAL A 74 -17.33 3.45 12.43
C VAL A 74 -16.38 3.88 13.55
N ASP A 75 -16.90 4.36 14.68
CA ASP A 75 -16.07 4.68 15.86
C ASP A 75 -15.29 3.46 16.36
N LEU A 76 -15.95 2.31 16.50
CA LEU A 76 -15.26 1.07 16.90
C LEU A 76 -14.31 0.54 15.82
N THR A 77 -14.60 0.76 14.54
CA THR A 77 -13.67 0.41 13.45
C THR A 77 -12.38 1.24 13.54
N ARG A 78 -12.46 2.53 13.89
CA ARG A 78 -11.26 3.33 14.14
C ARG A 78 -10.50 2.85 15.37
N ALA A 79 -11.21 2.57 16.46
CA ALA A 79 -10.58 2.02 17.66
C ALA A 79 -9.88 0.67 17.36
N TYR A 80 -10.47 -0.15 16.50
CA TYR A 80 -9.89 -1.39 16.02
C TYR A 80 -8.58 -1.15 15.26
N LEU A 81 -8.56 -0.27 14.25
CA LEU A 81 -7.35 0.08 13.48
C LEU A 81 -6.24 0.69 14.37
N ASP A 82 -6.63 1.50 15.35
CA ASP A 82 -5.70 2.05 16.35
C ASP A 82 -5.09 0.94 17.22
N VAL A 83 -5.88 -0.04 17.64
CA VAL A 83 -5.37 -1.20 18.40
C VAL A 83 -4.42 -2.05 17.56
N LEU A 84 -4.73 -2.30 16.28
CA LEU A 84 -3.83 -3.02 15.39
C LEU A 84 -2.47 -2.28 15.27
N SER A 85 -2.50 -0.96 15.17
CA SER A 85 -1.30 -0.12 15.06
C SER A 85 -0.49 -0.06 16.35
N LYS A 86 -1.13 0.27 17.49
CA LYS A 86 -0.46 0.34 18.80
C LYS A 86 0.05 -1.01 19.27
N GLY A 87 -0.65 -2.08 18.93
CA GLY A 87 -0.26 -3.45 19.21
C GLY A 87 0.82 -3.99 18.28
N GLN A 88 1.26 -3.21 17.27
CA GLN A 88 2.19 -3.66 16.23
C GLN A 88 1.78 -5.02 15.65
N MET A 89 0.47 -5.19 15.43
CA MET A 89 -0.05 -6.47 15.00
C MET A 89 0.38 -6.74 13.57
N GLU A 90 0.86 -7.96 13.33
CA GLU A 90 1.28 -8.39 12.01
C GLU A 90 0.15 -8.24 10.99
N VAL A 91 0.51 -7.81 9.78
CA VAL A 91 -0.42 -7.69 8.63
C VAL A 91 -0.68 -9.08 8.04
N ALA A 92 -1.27 -9.95 8.86
CA ALA A 92 -1.66 -11.30 8.49
C ALA A 92 -3.05 -11.33 7.83
N GLU A 93 -3.40 -12.48 7.25
CA GLU A 93 -4.65 -12.65 6.51
C GLU A 93 -5.90 -12.33 7.33
N SER A 94 -5.96 -12.80 8.59
CA SER A 94 -7.13 -12.60 9.45
C SER A 94 -7.40 -11.11 9.76
N PRO A 95 -6.45 -10.31 10.29
CA PRO A 95 -6.63 -8.87 10.44
C PRO A 95 -6.99 -8.15 9.14
N CYS A 96 -6.34 -8.51 8.02
CA CYS A 96 -6.65 -7.92 6.71
C CYS A 96 -8.12 -8.15 6.31
N GLN A 97 -8.61 -9.38 6.42
CA GLN A 97 -10.01 -9.73 6.13
C GLN A 97 -10.98 -8.99 7.03
N ARG A 98 -10.67 -8.87 8.33
CA ARG A 98 -11.50 -8.15 9.31
C ARG A 98 -11.61 -6.66 8.97
N VAL A 99 -10.49 -6.00 8.68
CA VAL A 99 -10.47 -4.60 8.21
C VAL A 99 -11.32 -4.45 6.94
N ALA A 100 -11.13 -5.33 5.95
CA ALA A 100 -11.89 -5.27 4.71
C ALA A 100 -13.40 -5.50 4.92
N GLN A 101 -13.77 -6.41 5.83
CA GLN A 101 -15.16 -6.66 6.16
C GLN A 101 -15.82 -5.45 6.85
N LEU A 102 -15.15 -4.86 7.84
CA LEU A 102 -15.65 -3.65 8.51
C LEU A 102 -15.79 -2.50 7.50
N TYR A 103 -14.75 -2.25 6.71
CA TYR A 103 -14.77 -1.24 5.66
C TYR A 103 -15.93 -1.45 4.68
N ALA A 104 -16.17 -2.69 4.22
CA ALA A 104 -17.23 -2.99 3.27
C ALA A 104 -18.65 -2.78 3.81
N LEU A 105 -18.85 -2.84 5.14
CA LEU A 105 -20.14 -2.61 5.78
C LEU A 105 -20.45 -1.12 6.00
N VAL A 106 -19.45 -0.24 5.94
CA VAL A 106 -19.66 1.21 6.03
C VAL A 106 -20.31 1.71 4.73
N PRO A 107 -21.40 2.51 4.78
CA PRO A 107 -22.04 3.06 3.59
C PRO A 107 -21.06 3.88 2.73
N GLU A 108 -21.20 3.80 1.40
CA GLU A 108 -20.29 4.46 0.45
C GLU A 108 -20.30 5.99 0.57
N ASN A 109 -21.44 6.58 0.92
CA ASN A 109 -21.61 8.02 1.11
C ASN A 109 -21.24 8.51 2.51
N HIS A 110 -20.70 7.64 3.37
CA HIS A 110 -20.34 8.01 4.73
C HIS A 110 -19.04 8.84 4.72
N ALA A 111 -19.05 10.01 5.37
CA ALA A 111 -17.93 10.98 5.35
C ALA A 111 -16.57 10.40 5.77
N GLU A 112 -16.59 9.33 6.55
CA GLU A 112 -15.40 8.72 7.16
C GLU A 112 -14.89 7.50 6.40
N LYS A 113 -15.54 7.14 5.29
CA LYS A 113 -15.18 5.97 4.47
C LYS A 113 -13.73 6.09 3.99
N ASP A 114 -13.37 7.21 3.38
CA ASP A 114 -12.01 7.43 2.87
C ASP A 114 -10.97 7.51 4.01
N GLY A 115 -11.34 8.10 5.15
CA GLY A 115 -10.48 8.16 6.33
C GLY A 115 -10.17 6.77 6.93
N LEU A 116 -11.15 5.86 6.93
CA LEU A 116 -10.95 4.47 7.33
C LEU A 116 -10.03 3.72 6.37
N MET A 117 -10.19 3.93 5.06
CA MET A 117 -9.29 3.34 4.05
C MET A 117 -7.86 3.84 4.21
N ALA A 118 -7.67 5.15 4.39
CA ALA A 118 -6.35 5.74 4.64
C ALA A 118 -5.70 5.16 5.92
N SER A 119 -6.47 5.03 7.00
CA SER A 119 -5.99 4.45 8.26
C SER A 119 -5.65 2.96 8.12
N ALA A 120 -6.43 2.19 7.34
CA ALA A 120 -6.14 0.80 7.04
C ALA A 120 -4.85 0.62 6.25
N ILE A 121 -4.62 1.46 5.24
CA ILE A 121 -3.38 1.48 4.46
C ILE A 121 -2.21 1.84 5.36
N GLN A 122 -2.33 2.90 6.16
CA GLN A 122 -1.31 3.36 7.09
C GLN A 122 -0.91 2.29 8.10
N TRP A 123 -1.88 1.60 8.73
CA TRP A 123 -1.61 0.49 9.63
C TRP A 123 -0.82 -0.62 8.93
N SER A 124 -1.14 -0.89 7.66
CA SER A 124 -0.53 -1.98 6.89
C SER A 124 0.86 -1.66 6.34
N THR A 125 1.29 -0.40 6.42
CA THR A 125 2.59 0.04 5.92
C THR A 125 3.72 -0.52 6.78
N ARG A 126 4.63 -1.29 6.16
CA ARG A 126 5.81 -1.85 6.83
C ARG A 126 6.86 -0.76 7.06
N PRO A 127 7.74 -0.90 8.09
CA PRO A 127 8.93 -0.06 8.20
C PRO A 127 9.75 -0.12 6.91
N GLY A 128 10.18 1.04 6.40
CA GLY A 128 10.90 1.17 5.12
C GLY A 128 10.00 1.51 3.93
N SER A 129 8.72 1.10 3.96
CA SER A 129 7.78 1.30 2.86
C SER A 129 6.86 2.49 3.05
N THR A 130 6.29 2.98 1.95
CA THR A 130 5.29 4.05 1.94
C THR A 130 3.95 3.62 1.34
N GLN A 131 3.85 2.41 0.77
CA GLN A 131 2.78 2.03 -0.15
C GLN A 131 1.74 1.06 0.44
N GLY A 132 1.71 0.83 1.76
CA GLY A 132 0.80 -0.12 2.40
C GLY A 132 1.07 -1.59 2.01
N HIS A 133 0.40 -2.52 2.67
CA HIS A 133 0.59 -3.94 2.39
C HIS A 133 -0.18 -4.38 1.13
N PRO A 134 0.43 -5.15 0.20
CA PRO A 134 -0.23 -5.59 -1.04
C PRO A 134 -1.56 -6.33 -0.81
N ARG A 135 -1.68 -7.06 0.30
CA ARG A 135 -2.93 -7.77 0.66
C ARG A 135 -4.08 -6.82 1.00
N VAL A 136 -3.80 -5.72 1.71
CA VAL A 136 -4.82 -4.70 2.01
C VAL A 136 -5.25 -4.01 0.73
N HIS A 137 -4.30 -3.65 -0.13
CA HIS A 137 -4.61 -3.11 -1.47
C HIS A 137 -5.47 -4.06 -2.31
N GLN A 138 -5.19 -5.36 -2.30
CA GLN A 138 -6.02 -6.34 -3.00
C GLN A 138 -7.48 -6.33 -2.51
N LEU A 139 -7.69 -6.35 -1.19
CA LEU A 139 -9.05 -6.37 -0.61
C LEU A 139 -9.81 -5.08 -0.90
N VAL A 140 -9.13 -3.93 -0.82
CA VAL A 140 -9.69 -2.63 -1.19
C VAL A 140 -10.03 -2.58 -2.68
N ALA A 141 -9.15 -3.09 -3.55
CA ALA A 141 -9.39 -3.14 -4.99
C ALA A 141 -10.65 -3.93 -5.35
N HIS A 142 -10.86 -5.09 -4.73
CA HIS A 142 -12.06 -5.92 -4.91
C HIS A 142 -13.33 -5.27 -4.33
N HIS A 143 -13.22 -4.49 -3.26
CA HIS A 143 -14.36 -3.72 -2.77
C HIS A 143 -14.74 -2.61 -3.77
N LEU A 144 -13.78 -1.78 -4.18
CA LEU A 144 -13.99 -0.70 -5.14
C LEU A 144 -14.52 -1.20 -6.49
N TRP A 145 -14.04 -2.36 -6.95
CA TRP A 145 -14.54 -3.01 -8.16
C TRP A 145 -16.03 -3.36 -8.02
N ARG A 146 -16.44 -4.01 -6.94
CA ARG A 146 -17.85 -4.34 -6.70
C ARG A 146 -18.74 -3.09 -6.60
N SER A 147 -18.18 -1.98 -6.14
CA SER A 147 -18.85 -0.66 -6.12
C SER A 147 -18.72 0.11 -7.45
N GLN A 148 -18.25 -0.52 -8.53
CA GLN A 148 -18.04 0.05 -9.87
C GLN A 148 -17.10 1.28 -9.92
N ARG A 149 -16.25 1.46 -8.91
CA ARG A 149 -15.19 2.48 -8.85
C ARG A 149 -13.93 1.97 -9.54
N TYR A 150 -14.03 1.70 -10.84
CA TYR A 150 -12.99 0.99 -11.60
C TYR A 150 -11.62 1.68 -11.61
N ALA A 151 -11.57 3.01 -11.75
CA ALA A 151 -10.31 3.75 -11.81
C ALA A 151 -9.51 3.60 -10.50
N GLU A 152 -10.19 3.70 -9.37
CA GLU A 152 -9.60 3.55 -8.04
C GLU A 152 -9.27 2.08 -7.74
N SER A 153 -10.16 1.16 -8.13
CA SER A 153 -9.88 -0.28 -8.06
C SER A 153 -8.61 -0.64 -8.82
N ARG A 154 -8.45 -0.13 -10.05
CA ARG A 154 -7.24 -0.31 -10.86
C ARG A 154 -6.00 0.21 -10.15
N HIS A 155 -6.07 1.39 -9.53
CA HIS A 155 -4.96 1.94 -8.74
C HIS A 155 -4.56 0.99 -7.60
N HIS A 156 -5.51 0.48 -6.81
CA HIS A 156 -5.20 -0.47 -5.75
C HIS A 156 -4.71 -1.84 -6.29
N PHE A 157 -5.19 -2.30 -7.44
CA PHE A 157 -4.65 -3.52 -8.06
C PHE A 157 -3.18 -3.38 -8.47
N LEU A 158 -2.72 -2.21 -8.93
CA LEU A 158 -1.30 -1.94 -9.22
C LEU A 158 -0.42 -2.11 -7.96
N LEU A 159 -0.96 -1.72 -6.80
CA LEU A 159 -0.30 -1.82 -5.51
C LEU A 159 -0.40 -3.24 -4.89
N SER A 160 -1.32 -4.06 -5.39
CA SER A 160 -1.50 -5.46 -4.98
C SER A 160 -0.52 -6.45 -5.66
N CYS A 161 -0.70 -7.75 -5.39
CA CYS A 161 -0.07 -8.85 -6.12
C CYS A 161 -1.09 -9.70 -6.92
N ASP A 162 -2.31 -9.19 -7.13
CA ASP A 162 -3.43 -9.96 -7.70
C ASP A 162 -3.64 -9.67 -9.20
N GLY A 163 -2.82 -10.31 -10.03
CA GLY A 163 -2.93 -10.13 -11.48
C GLY A 163 -4.20 -10.73 -12.07
N GLN A 164 -4.71 -11.82 -11.49
CA GLN A 164 -5.95 -12.46 -11.95
C GLN A 164 -7.17 -11.56 -11.69
N GLY A 165 -7.28 -11.03 -10.46
CA GLY A 165 -8.31 -10.05 -10.10
C GLY A 165 -8.22 -8.80 -10.96
N CYS A 166 -7.00 -8.26 -11.15
CA CYS A 166 -6.78 -7.09 -11.99
C CYS A 166 -7.23 -7.32 -13.44
N GLY A 167 -6.82 -8.43 -14.05
CA GLY A 167 -7.20 -8.77 -15.43
C GLY A 167 -8.72 -8.92 -15.59
N THR A 168 -9.37 -9.60 -14.64
CA THR A 168 -10.83 -9.78 -14.66
C THR A 168 -11.57 -8.45 -14.51
N MET A 169 -11.15 -7.61 -13.56
CA MET A 169 -11.72 -6.27 -13.36
C MET A 169 -11.57 -5.41 -14.61
N LEU A 170 -10.40 -5.44 -15.27
CA LEU A 170 -10.17 -4.68 -16.50
C LEU A 170 -11.08 -5.12 -17.64
N VAL A 171 -11.39 -6.42 -17.76
CA VAL A 171 -12.36 -6.91 -18.76
C VAL A 171 -13.73 -6.31 -18.51
N GLU A 172 -14.22 -6.38 -17.27
CA GLU A 172 -15.51 -5.79 -16.91
C GLU A 172 -15.51 -4.27 -17.13
N PHE A 173 -14.41 -3.61 -16.78
CA PHE A 173 -14.26 -2.16 -16.96
C PHE A 173 -14.33 -1.78 -18.44
N HIS A 174 -13.62 -2.49 -19.32
CA HIS A 174 -13.68 -2.24 -20.77
C HIS A 174 -15.08 -2.48 -21.33
N ILE A 175 -15.69 -3.63 -21.03
CA ILE A 175 -17.02 -3.97 -21.53
C ILE A 175 -18.07 -2.95 -21.06
N GLY A 176 -17.98 -2.49 -19.81
CA GLY A 176 -18.97 -1.61 -19.22
C GLY A 176 -18.77 -0.13 -19.54
N ARG A 177 -17.53 0.33 -19.80
CA ARG A 177 -17.19 1.76 -19.87
C ARG A 177 -16.26 2.16 -21.02
N GLY A 178 -15.64 1.23 -21.72
CA GLY A 178 -14.63 1.48 -22.74
C GLY A 178 -15.17 1.53 -24.17
N TYR A 179 -14.41 2.15 -25.07
CA TYR A 179 -14.71 2.06 -26.51
C TYR A 179 -14.19 0.73 -27.09
N PRO A 180 -14.90 0.12 -28.06
CA PRO A 180 -14.46 -1.12 -28.69
C PRO A 180 -13.03 -1.05 -29.30
N SER A 181 -12.62 0.13 -29.77
CA SER A 181 -11.29 0.39 -30.34
C SER A 181 -10.16 0.46 -29.31
N GLU A 182 -10.48 0.47 -28.01
CA GLU A 182 -9.51 0.62 -26.91
C GLU A 182 -9.26 -0.67 -26.13
N VAL A 183 -9.79 -1.81 -26.61
CA VAL A 183 -9.68 -3.11 -25.94
C VAL A 183 -8.25 -3.47 -25.54
N ASP A 184 -7.26 -3.12 -26.35
CA ASP A 184 -5.86 -3.35 -26.04
C ASP A 184 -5.25 -2.26 -25.14
N LEU A 185 -5.67 -1.01 -25.29
CA LEU A 185 -5.21 0.13 -24.48
C LEU A 185 -5.58 -0.02 -22.99
N PHE A 186 -6.76 -0.57 -22.69
CA PHE A 186 -7.24 -0.79 -21.31
C PHE A 186 -6.29 -1.64 -20.47
N VAL A 187 -5.71 -2.68 -21.07
CA VAL A 187 -4.79 -3.58 -20.37
C VAL A 187 -3.34 -3.13 -20.49
N VAL A 188 -2.90 -2.66 -21.66
CA VAL A 188 -1.48 -2.37 -21.94
C VAL A 188 -0.91 -1.31 -21.00
N GLY A 189 -1.64 -0.21 -20.76
CA GLY A 189 -1.19 0.80 -19.80
C GLY A 189 -0.97 0.23 -18.40
N THR A 190 -1.83 -0.70 -17.96
CA THR A 190 -1.71 -1.39 -16.67
C THR A 190 -0.51 -2.34 -16.65
N ILE A 191 -0.28 -3.09 -17.74
CA ILE A 191 0.88 -3.98 -17.88
C ILE A 191 2.19 -3.20 -17.80
N LEU A 192 2.30 -2.11 -18.56
CA LEU A 192 3.50 -1.27 -18.55
C LEU A 192 3.76 -0.67 -17.17
N GLN A 193 2.71 -0.19 -16.49
CA GLN A 193 2.83 0.29 -15.10
C GLN A 193 3.28 -0.82 -14.14
N LEU A 194 2.69 -2.01 -14.18
CA LEU A 194 3.11 -3.14 -13.35
C LEU A 194 4.57 -3.53 -13.60
N ILE A 195 5.03 -3.52 -14.86
CA ILE A 195 6.44 -3.79 -15.17
C ILE A 195 7.34 -2.69 -14.61
N CYS A 196 6.97 -1.40 -14.75
CA CYS A 196 7.70 -0.31 -14.11
C CYS A 196 7.81 -0.56 -12.61
N LEU A 197 6.76 -1.01 -11.93
CA LEU A 197 6.78 -1.38 -10.51
C LEU A 197 7.57 -2.66 -10.19
N LYS A 198 8.34 -3.19 -11.13
CA LYS A 198 9.05 -4.48 -11.07
C LYS A 198 8.15 -5.70 -10.87
N LYS A 199 6.82 -5.56 -10.97
CA LYS A 199 5.82 -6.62 -10.79
C LYS A 199 5.50 -7.36 -12.11
N HIS A 200 6.52 -7.74 -12.86
CA HIS A 200 6.38 -8.37 -14.18
C HIS A 200 5.63 -9.72 -14.15
N LEU A 201 5.73 -10.51 -13.06
CA LEU A 201 4.91 -11.73 -12.89
C LEU A 201 3.41 -11.43 -12.74
N VAL A 202 3.06 -10.39 -11.96
CA VAL A 202 1.68 -9.92 -11.80
C VAL A 202 1.16 -9.38 -13.14
N ALA A 203 2.01 -8.66 -13.88
CA ALA A 203 1.72 -8.17 -15.21
C ALA A 203 1.41 -9.34 -16.19
N ALA A 204 2.24 -10.39 -16.20
CA ALA A 204 2.00 -11.57 -17.03
C ALA A 204 0.66 -12.25 -16.69
N MET A 205 0.35 -12.42 -15.40
CA MET A 205 -0.95 -12.99 -14.97
C MET A 205 -2.13 -12.09 -15.36
N THR A 206 -1.98 -10.77 -15.24
CA THR A 206 -2.99 -9.77 -15.65
C THR A 206 -3.26 -9.85 -17.14
N LEU A 207 -2.20 -9.87 -17.97
CA LEU A 207 -2.31 -9.97 -19.41
C LEU A 207 -3.01 -11.27 -19.81
N LYS A 208 -2.56 -12.40 -19.27
CA LYS A 208 -3.15 -13.72 -19.53
C LYS A 208 -4.64 -13.74 -19.19
N THR A 209 -4.99 -13.31 -17.97
CA THR A 209 -6.38 -13.34 -17.51
C THR A 209 -7.26 -12.45 -18.39
N TYR A 210 -6.78 -11.25 -18.73
CA TYR A 210 -7.51 -10.33 -19.60
C TYR A 210 -7.73 -10.91 -20.99
N THR A 211 -6.69 -11.43 -21.65
CA THR A 211 -6.79 -11.94 -23.02
C THR A 211 -7.58 -13.24 -23.13
N GLU A 212 -7.58 -14.08 -22.09
CA GLU A 212 -8.37 -15.31 -22.04
C GLU A 212 -9.86 -15.04 -21.76
N ALA A 213 -10.17 -14.02 -20.95
CA ALA A 213 -11.55 -13.71 -20.54
C ALA A 213 -12.27 -12.71 -21.46
N HIS A 214 -11.54 -11.85 -22.20
CA HIS A 214 -12.16 -10.78 -22.97
C HIS A 214 -12.88 -11.29 -24.24
N PRO A 215 -14.18 -11.02 -24.43
CA PRO A 215 -14.97 -11.61 -25.52
C PRO A 215 -14.57 -11.12 -26.92
N SER A 216 -14.00 -9.92 -27.03
CA SER A 216 -13.53 -9.37 -28.31
C SER A 216 -12.12 -9.78 -28.70
N ILE A 217 -11.38 -10.50 -27.83
CA ILE A 217 -10.02 -10.94 -28.10
C ILE A 217 -10.06 -12.40 -28.56
N ARG A 218 -9.55 -12.66 -29.77
CA ARG A 218 -9.35 -14.03 -30.25
C ARG A 218 -8.16 -14.66 -29.54
N ARG A 219 -8.17 -15.99 -29.41
CA ARG A 219 -7.04 -16.76 -28.85
C ARG A 219 -5.72 -16.36 -29.51
N GLY A 220 -4.69 -16.22 -28.69
CA GLY A 220 -3.31 -15.99 -29.06
C GLY A 220 -2.42 -16.47 -27.91
N PRO A 221 -1.13 -16.10 -27.88
CA PRO A 221 -0.39 -15.35 -28.90
C PRO A 221 -0.11 -16.17 -30.18
N PRO A 222 0.11 -15.54 -31.35
CA PRO A 222 -0.05 -14.10 -31.59
C PRO A 222 -1.53 -13.69 -31.60
N TYR A 223 -1.82 -12.52 -31.01
CA TYR A 223 -3.14 -11.91 -30.96
C TYR A 223 -3.42 -11.09 -32.22
N GLY A 224 -4.70 -10.87 -32.53
CA GLY A 224 -5.14 -9.94 -33.58
C GLY A 224 -4.86 -8.46 -33.28
N HIS A 225 -4.33 -8.15 -32.09
CA HIS A 225 -3.99 -6.79 -31.65
C HIS A 225 -2.47 -6.65 -31.53
N PRO A 226 -1.81 -5.87 -32.40
CA PRO A 226 -0.36 -5.69 -32.36
C PRO A 226 0.17 -5.19 -31.01
N LEU A 227 -0.57 -4.30 -30.34
CA LEU A 227 -0.14 -3.77 -29.05
C LEU A 227 -0.15 -4.84 -27.93
N LEU A 228 -1.08 -5.81 -27.98
CA LEU A 228 -1.04 -6.98 -27.08
C LEU A 228 0.16 -7.87 -27.36
N ASN A 229 0.52 -8.06 -28.63
CA ASN A 229 1.72 -8.80 -29.01
C ASN A 229 2.99 -8.10 -28.53
N PHE A 230 3.03 -6.75 -28.56
CA PHE A 230 4.14 -5.99 -28.00
C PHE A 230 4.34 -6.29 -26.52
N VAL A 231 3.31 -6.14 -25.67
CA VAL A 231 3.47 -6.37 -24.22
C VAL A 231 3.72 -7.83 -23.88
N TRP A 232 3.16 -8.77 -24.66
CA TRP A 232 3.48 -10.19 -24.53
C TRP A 232 4.97 -10.46 -24.80
N LEU A 233 5.49 -10.00 -25.95
CA LEU A 233 6.90 -10.14 -26.30
C LEU A 233 7.83 -9.40 -25.34
N LEU A 234 7.41 -8.25 -24.81
CA LEU A 234 8.15 -7.49 -23.81
C LEU A 234 8.29 -8.30 -22.52
N LEU A 235 7.21 -8.90 -22.03
CA LEU A 235 7.23 -9.78 -20.87
C LEU A 235 8.14 -11.00 -21.10
N LEU A 236 8.09 -11.62 -22.29
CA LEU A 236 9.02 -12.70 -22.65
C LEU A 236 10.47 -12.23 -22.68
N ALA A 237 10.74 -11.03 -23.21
CA ALA A 237 12.08 -10.47 -23.27
C ALA A 237 12.66 -10.22 -21.87
N ILE A 238 11.82 -9.80 -20.92
CA ILE A 238 12.19 -9.63 -19.50
C ILE A 238 12.47 -11.00 -18.86
N ASP A 239 11.56 -11.95 -18.99
CA ASP A 239 11.66 -13.28 -18.38
C ASP A 239 12.90 -14.05 -18.88
N THR A 240 13.19 -13.93 -20.18
CA THR A 240 14.35 -14.56 -20.82
C THR A 240 15.62 -13.70 -20.80
N LYS A 241 15.62 -12.57 -20.09
CA LYS A 241 16.77 -11.66 -19.91
C LYS A 241 17.45 -11.27 -21.23
N GLN A 242 16.65 -10.88 -22.22
CA GLN A 242 17.15 -10.48 -23.53
C GLN A 242 17.98 -9.19 -23.47
N SER A 243 18.80 -8.98 -24.50
CA SER A 243 19.66 -7.81 -24.59
C SER A 243 18.90 -6.52 -24.92
N LEU A 244 19.53 -5.37 -24.62
CA LEU A 244 19.05 -4.04 -25.01
C LEU A 244 18.78 -3.93 -26.52
N ALA A 245 19.54 -4.65 -27.35
CA ALA A 245 19.35 -4.67 -28.80
C ALA A 245 18.00 -5.31 -29.19
N VAL A 246 17.64 -6.44 -28.57
CA VAL A 246 16.34 -7.10 -28.79
C VAL A 246 15.19 -6.20 -28.35
N PHE A 247 15.33 -5.57 -27.18
CA PHE A 247 14.36 -4.61 -26.67
C PHE A 247 14.18 -3.40 -27.61
N SER A 248 15.27 -2.84 -28.14
CA SER A 248 15.24 -1.70 -29.07
C SER A 248 14.52 -2.07 -30.38
N ILE A 249 14.81 -3.24 -30.94
CA ILE A 249 14.13 -3.76 -32.15
C ILE A 249 12.63 -3.93 -31.88
N LEU A 250 12.26 -4.43 -30.70
CA LEU A 250 10.85 -4.59 -30.32
C LEU A 250 10.12 -3.23 -30.30
N ILE A 251 10.71 -2.21 -29.69
CA ILE A 251 10.13 -0.85 -29.66
C ILE A 251 9.99 -0.30 -31.07
N GLU A 252 11.05 -0.37 -31.88
CA GLU A 252 11.04 0.15 -33.26
C GLU A 252 9.91 -0.47 -34.09
N LYS A 253 9.77 -1.80 -34.02
CA LYS A 253 8.75 -2.54 -34.77
C LYS A 253 7.33 -2.18 -34.36
N TYR A 254 7.10 -1.87 -33.09
CA TYR A 254 5.77 -1.56 -32.55
C TYR A 254 5.55 -0.06 -32.30
N LYS A 255 6.45 0.82 -32.76
CA LYS A 255 6.40 2.28 -32.53
C LYS A 255 5.02 2.88 -32.81
N ARG A 256 4.44 2.60 -33.98
CA ARG A 256 3.09 3.10 -34.37
C ARG A 256 1.98 2.65 -33.41
N CYS A 257 2.13 1.50 -32.78
CA CYS A 257 1.16 1.01 -31.79
C CYS A 257 1.35 1.72 -30.45
N LEU A 258 2.61 2.01 -30.09
CA LEU A 258 2.96 2.74 -28.87
C LEU A 258 2.54 4.20 -28.93
N ASP A 259 2.61 4.83 -30.11
CA ASP A 259 2.19 6.22 -30.36
C ASP A 259 0.69 6.47 -30.09
N ARG A 260 -0.13 5.42 -29.89
CA ARG A 260 -1.55 5.54 -29.57
C ARG A 260 -1.83 6.11 -28.18
N ASP A 261 -0.88 5.98 -27.25
CA ASP A 261 -0.94 6.62 -25.92
C ASP A 261 0.35 7.41 -25.68
N PRO A 262 0.27 8.74 -25.48
CA PRO A 262 1.45 9.58 -25.31
C PRO A 262 2.29 9.24 -24.09
N ASN A 263 1.76 8.48 -23.12
CA ASN A 263 2.46 8.11 -21.90
C ASN A 263 3.29 6.82 -22.04
N TYR A 264 3.08 6.01 -23.07
CA TYR A 264 3.71 4.69 -23.16
C TYR A 264 5.23 4.75 -23.25
N PHE A 265 5.79 5.72 -23.98
CA PHE A 265 7.24 5.85 -24.08
C PHE A 265 7.90 6.16 -22.73
N GLN A 266 7.23 6.89 -21.83
CA GLN A 266 7.76 7.13 -20.48
C GLN A 266 7.87 5.83 -19.68
N PHE A 267 6.88 4.93 -19.81
CA PHE A 267 6.96 3.61 -19.19
C PHE A 267 8.03 2.75 -19.85
N VAL A 268 8.05 2.70 -21.18
CA VAL A 268 9.02 1.91 -21.95
C VAL A 268 10.46 2.33 -21.64
N ASP A 269 10.76 3.63 -21.55
CA ASP A 269 12.09 4.14 -21.19
C ASP A 269 12.52 3.67 -19.79
N LYS A 270 11.60 3.71 -18.82
CA LYS A 270 11.87 3.23 -17.45
C LYS A 270 12.04 1.72 -17.38
N ILE A 271 11.29 0.97 -18.18
CA ILE A 271 11.45 -0.48 -18.32
C ILE A 271 12.83 -0.77 -18.94
N GLY A 272 13.23 -0.01 -19.96
CA GLY A 272 14.56 -0.08 -20.58
C GLY A 272 15.66 0.11 -19.55
N GLN A 273 15.54 1.11 -18.68
CA GLN A 273 16.50 1.37 -17.61
C GLN A 273 16.54 0.23 -16.59
N SER A 274 15.38 -0.24 -16.15
CA SER A 274 15.26 -1.20 -15.05
C SER A 274 15.62 -2.64 -15.42
N PHE A 275 15.34 -3.05 -16.67
CA PHE A 275 15.47 -4.45 -17.09
C PHE A 275 16.51 -4.68 -18.18
N PHE A 276 16.87 -3.66 -18.95
CA PHE A 276 17.71 -3.80 -20.16
C PHE A 276 18.98 -2.94 -20.12
N GLY A 277 19.22 -2.16 -19.05
CA GLY A 277 20.40 -1.33 -18.89
C GLY A 277 20.44 -0.10 -19.80
N LEU A 278 19.28 0.41 -20.22
CA LEU A 278 19.20 1.70 -20.92
C LEU A 278 19.72 2.80 -19.98
N PRO A 279 20.62 3.70 -20.44
CA PRO A 279 21.07 4.80 -19.60
C PRO A 279 19.92 5.76 -19.28
N PRO A 280 19.91 6.38 -18.09
CA PRO A 280 18.87 7.35 -17.73
C PRO A 280 18.88 8.53 -18.71
N PRO A 281 17.70 9.06 -19.08
CA PRO A 281 17.61 10.19 -20.00
C PRO A 281 18.37 11.39 -19.44
N ARG A 282 19.04 12.15 -20.31
CA ARG A 282 19.65 13.44 -19.94
C ARG A 282 18.51 14.36 -19.49
N ARG A 283 18.55 14.87 -18.25
CA ARG A 283 17.52 15.72 -17.64
C ARG A 283 17.02 16.78 -18.64
N SER A 284 15.80 16.61 -19.14
CA SER A 284 15.14 17.64 -19.94
C SER A 284 14.61 18.71 -18.99
N THR A 285 14.95 19.97 -19.24
CA THR A 285 14.57 21.14 -18.43
C THR A 285 13.08 21.51 -18.52
N GLN A 286 12.24 20.67 -19.14
CA GLN A 286 10.79 20.87 -19.19
C GLN A 286 10.07 19.93 -18.22
N PRO A 287 9.48 20.46 -17.14
CA PRO A 287 8.72 19.66 -16.19
C PRO A 287 7.37 19.27 -16.82
N ASN A 288 7.28 18.06 -17.35
CA ASN A 288 5.98 17.44 -17.60
C ASN A 288 5.35 17.13 -16.25
N LEU A 289 4.23 17.81 -15.93
CA LEU A 289 3.48 17.67 -14.67
C LEU A 289 3.14 16.21 -14.30
N PHE A 290 2.92 15.36 -15.30
CA PHE A 290 2.65 13.93 -15.11
C PHE A 290 3.89 13.07 -14.80
N SER A 291 5.09 13.49 -15.23
CA SER A 291 6.35 12.81 -14.87
C SER A 291 6.56 12.85 -13.36
N GLY A 292 6.28 14.00 -12.72
CA GLY A 292 6.49 14.19 -11.27
C GLY A 292 5.65 13.25 -10.40
N LEU A 293 4.37 13.04 -10.74
CA LEU A 293 3.49 12.11 -10.01
C LEU A 293 3.91 10.65 -10.20
N PHE A 294 4.32 10.29 -11.42
CA PHE A 294 4.78 8.94 -11.72
C PHE A 294 6.16 8.64 -11.12
N ASP A 295 7.06 9.62 -11.10
CA ASP A 295 8.36 9.56 -10.44
C ASP A 295 8.20 9.47 -8.93
N GLN A 296 7.23 10.17 -8.33
CA GLN A 296 6.93 10.06 -6.91
C GLN A 296 6.40 8.66 -6.54
N MET A 297 5.46 8.13 -7.34
CA MET A 297 4.99 6.75 -7.16
C MET A 297 6.16 5.77 -7.29
N PHE A 298 7.01 5.93 -8.31
CA PHE A 298 8.11 5.01 -8.58
C PHE A 298 9.28 5.11 -7.58
N SER A 299 9.64 6.31 -7.12
CA SER A 299 10.63 6.51 -6.05
C SER A 299 10.21 5.75 -4.81
N ALA A 300 8.92 5.85 -4.45
CA ALA A 300 8.35 5.10 -3.34
C ALA A 300 8.42 3.57 -3.47
N PHE A 301 8.63 3.03 -4.68
CA PHE A 301 8.85 1.60 -4.91
C PHE A 301 10.34 1.20 -4.94
N ASN A 302 11.24 2.10 -5.30
CA ASN A 302 12.67 1.80 -5.36
C ASN A 302 13.38 1.98 -4.02
N ASP A 303 12.87 2.84 -3.13
CA ASP A 303 13.45 3.04 -1.80
C ASP A 303 13.27 1.80 -0.88
N ASP A 304 12.38 0.87 -1.23
CA ASP A 304 12.13 -0.40 -0.52
C ASP A 304 13.19 -1.49 -0.80
N ASP A 305 13.99 -1.37 -1.87
CA ASP A 305 14.98 -2.39 -2.29
C ASP A 305 16.41 -2.09 -1.79
N ASN A 306 16.66 -0.95 -1.14
CA ASN A 306 18.00 -0.45 -0.83
C ASN A 306 18.35 -0.55 0.67
N SER A 307 18.07 -1.69 1.30
CA SER A 307 18.60 -2.02 2.63
C SER A 307 19.24 -3.41 2.61
N ASP A 308 20.52 -3.46 2.24
CA ASP A 308 21.55 -4.36 2.80
C ASP A 308 22.72 -4.48 1.82
N SER A 309 23.79 -3.72 2.08
CA SER A 309 25.18 -4.17 1.89
C SER A 309 26.14 -3.07 2.35
N ASP A 310 26.48 -3.08 3.64
CA ASP A 310 27.77 -2.54 4.10
C ASP A 310 28.21 -3.29 5.36
N GLU A 311 28.89 -4.42 5.15
CA GLU A 311 29.93 -5.05 5.98
C GLU A 311 30.44 -6.26 5.17
N SER A 312 31.70 -6.60 4.99
CA SER A 312 32.99 -6.18 5.55
C SER A 312 34.11 -6.89 4.77
N SER A 313 35.32 -6.32 4.69
CA SER A 313 36.60 -7.05 4.55
C SER A 313 37.76 -6.04 4.72
N SER A 314 38.84 -6.24 5.45
CA SER A 314 39.35 -7.37 6.24
C SER A 314 40.53 -6.88 7.08
N HIS A 315 40.74 -7.52 8.23
CA HIS A 315 41.80 -7.32 9.21
C HIS A 315 43.26 -7.39 8.69
N SER A 316 44.15 -6.64 9.33
CA SER A 316 45.43 -7.16 9.85
C SER A 316 46.00 -6.25 10.95
N GLY A 317 46.23 -6.80 12.15
CA GLY A 317 46.79 -6.10 13.32
C GLY A 317 48.33 -6.01 13.34
N PRO A 318 48.97 -5.88 14.52
CA PRO A 318 49.55 -4.60 14.96
C PRO A 318 51.07 -4.68 15.25
N SER A 319 51.78 -3.54 15.27
CA SER A 319 52.84 -3.26 16.26
C SER A 319 53.56 -1.91 16.13
N ARG A 320 53.70 -1.27 17.30
CA ARG A 320 54.84 -0.50 17.85
C ARG A 320 55.49 0.64 17.05
N GLY A 321 55.46 1.82 17.70
CA GLY A 321 56.69 2.56 18.02
C GLY A 321 56.66 4.06 17.74
N GLY A 322 57.03 4.86 18.76
CA GLY A 322 57.75 6.11 18.52
C GLY A 322 56.99 7.43 18.72
N ALA A 323 56.93 7.86 19.97
CA ALA A 323 57.39 9.17 20.47
C ALA A 323 57.23 10.47 19.65
N GLN A 324 56.79 11.50 20.42
CA GLN A 324 57.27 12.89 20.48
C GLN A 324 56.42 14.06 19.93
N ALA A 325 56.17 14.97 20.88
CA ALA A 325 56.33 16.44 20.84
C ALA A 325 55.20 17.35 20.30
N ALA A 326 54.44 17.88 21.27
CA ALA A 326 54.23 19.31 21.57
C ALA A 326 54.42 20.38 20.47
N ASN A 327 53.37 21.20 20.25
CA ASN A 327 53.32 22.64 20.59
C ASN A 327 51.92 23.19 20.22
N ALA A 328 51.19 23.79 21.17
CA ALA A 328 51.03 25.24 21.39
C ALA A 328 50.27 25.97 20.26
N ARG A 329 49.44 27.01 20.45
CA ARG A 329 48.65 27.69 21.51
C ARG A 329 48.10 28.93 20.78
N VAL A 330 47.10 29.62 21.36
CA VAL A 330 46.68 31.04 21.08
C VAL A 330 45.64 31.19 19.94
N SER A 331 44.33 31.28 20.23
CA SER A 331 43.49 32.35 20.83
C SER A 331 43.21 33.52 19.88
N LYS A 332 41.93 33.80 19.54
CA LYS A 332 41.05 34.92 19.99
C LYS A 332 40.16 35.22 18.76
N SER A 333 38.92 35.72 18.78
CA SER A 333 38.07 36.39 19.76
C SER A 333 36.68 36.57 19.12
N SER A 334 35.60 36.33 19.87
CA SER A 334 34.29 36.97 19.69
C SER A 334 34.38 38.47 20.10
N PRO A 335 33.39 39.39 19.92
CA PRO A 335 31.94 39.13 19.98
C PRO A 335 30.97 40.08 19.23
N LYS A 336 29.67 39.72 19.36
CA LYS A 336 28.48 40.57 19.56
C LYS A 336 27.87 41.41 18.41
N ALA A 337 26.61 41.01 18.11
CA ALA A 337 25.37 41.80 18.14
C ALA A 337 25.20 42.99 17.18
N ARG A 338 24.10 43.00 16.41
CA ARG A 338 22.88 43.78 16.73
C ARG A 338 21.73 43.44 15.77
N MET A 339 20.53 43.63 16.29
CA MET A 339 19.20 43.51 15.73
C MET A 339 18.68 44.95 15.50
N GLU A 340 17.96 45.21 14.40
CA GLU A 340 17.06 46.36 14.11
C GLU A 340 16.60 46.15 12.63
N THR A 341 15.36 45.74 12.34
CA THR A 341 14.09 46.52 12.16
C THR A 341 14.02 47.33 10.87
N GLU A 342 12.79 47.37 10.32
CA GLU A 342 12.24 48.31 9.31
C GLU A 342 12.68 48.06 7.85
N ASP A 343 11.87 48.20 6.80
CA ASP A 343 10.43 48.38 6.59
C ASP A 343 10.22 48.37 5.04
N LEU A 344 8.96 48.19 4.58
CA LEU A 344 8.42 48.62 3.27
C LEU A 344 8.84 47.87 1.98
N ASP A 345 8.06 46.86 1.58
CA ASP A 345 7.05 46.93 0.48
C ASP A 345 6.34 45.57 0.30
#